data_AF-A0A9D7CRE4-F1
#
_entry.id   AF-A0A9D7CRE4-F1
#
_cell.length_a   1.000
_cell.length_b   1.000
_cell.length_c   1.000
_cell.angle_alpha   90.00
_cell.angle_beta   90.00
_cell.angle_gamma   90.00
#
_symmetry.space_group_name_H-M   'P 1'
#
loop_
_entity.id
_entity.type
_entity.pdbx_description
1 polymer ?
#
loop_
_entity_poly.entity_id
_entity_poly.type
_entity_poly.pdbx_seq_one_letter_code
_entity_poly.pdbx_strand_id
1 'polypeptide(L)'
;MKLAATMQGMAVLALAAHIFGCAKDGAIAKPKAPSVATTGASAADVQAAADREAARALAGATGPGVTTEGLHLSETIAKACNLPRTEPTAHFAFDSTALPEGDREILAALAKCLSGPLTGKSVLLTGRADARGESEYNMGLGESRSNAVKRYLVDLGVADGRVRASSRGEMDAVGTDEESMAKDRRVDIDVQ
;
A
#
# COMPACT_ATOMS: atom_id res chain seq x y z
N MET A 1 13.01 25.71 57.31
CA MET A 1 13.96 25.18 58.32
C MET A 1 13.45 23.83 58.80
N LYS A 2 14.36 22.84 58.89
CA LYS A 2 14.23 21.48 59.47
C LYS A 2 13.43 20.47 58.61
N LEU A 3 13.83 19.22 58.38
CA LEU A 3 14.97 18.30 58.69
C LEU A 3 14.78 17.14 57.67
N ALA A 4 15.72 16.80 56.79
CA ALA A 4 16.83 15.83 56.92
C ALA A 4 16.46 14.34 57.16
N ALA A 5 17.15 13.48 56.39
CA ALA A 5 17.51 12.05 56.64
C ALA A 5 16.53 10.98 56.10
N THR A 6 16.93 9.81 55.54
CA THR A 6 18.23 9.16 55.30
C THR A 6 18.08 7.92 54.37
N MET A 7 19.22 7.54 53.77
CA MET A 7 19.64 6.35 53.02
C MET A 7 19.01 4.96 53.30
N GLN A 8 18.93 4.13 52.25
CA GLN A 8 19.45 2.74 52.09
C GLN A 8 18.90 2.20 50.75
N GLY A 9 19.63 1.70 49.73
CA GLY A 9 20.89 0.99 49.72
C GLY A 9 20.64 -0.50 49.52
N MET A 10 20.60 -1.01 48.27
CA MET A 10 20.96 -2.41 47.98
C MET A 10 21.19 -2.65 46.48
N ALA A 11 22.46 -2.84 46.14
CA ALA A 11 22.90 -3.48 44.91
C ALA A 11 22.70 -5.00 45.03
N VAL A 12 22.26 -5.65 43.95
CA VAL A 12 22.37 -7.11 43.81
C VAL A 12 23.10 -7.46 42.51
N LEU A 13 24.26 -8.04 42.77
CA LEU A 13 25.19 -8.88 42.05
C LEU A 13 24.73 -9.60 40.76
N ALA A 14 25.68 -9.67 39.83
CA ALA A 14 25.69 -10.37 38.55
C ALA A 14 25.52 -11.90 38.63
N LEU A 15 25.04 -12.50 37.51
CA LEU A 15 25.56 -13.79 37.04
C LEU A 15 25.43 -13.91 35.52
N ALA A 16 26.57 -13.99 34.84
CA ALA A 16 26.67 -14.41 33.45
C ALA A 16 26.72 -15.96 33.39
N ALA A 17 26.00 -16.56 32.45
CA ALA A 17 26.25 -17.93 32.01
C ALA A 17 25.95 -18.06 30.51
N HIS A 18 27.03 -18.18 29.73
CA HIS A 18 27.01 -18.61 28.34
C HIS A 18 26.69 -20.11 28.27
N ILE A 19 25.80 -20.51 27.37
CA ILE A 19 25.74 -21.89 26.91
C ILE A 19 25.94 -21.90 25.38
N PHE A 20 27.14 -22.36 25.03
CA PHE A 20 27.56 -22.83 23.72
C PHE A 20 26.63 -23.97 23.26
N GLY A 21 26.12 -23.90 22.04
CA GLY A 21 25.38 -24.98 21.40
C GLY A 21 25.65 -25.00 19.90
N CYS A 22 26.75 -25.66 19.51
CA CYS A 22 27.10 -25.96 18.12
C CYS A 22 26.89 -27.45 17.82
N ALA A 23 26.61 -27.72 16.54
CA ALA A 23 26.74 -28.96 15.79
C ALA A 23 25.58 -29.98 15.85
N LYS A 24 24.99 -30.22 14.67
CA LYS A 24 25.19 -31.49 13.97
C LYS A 24 24.79 -31.39 12.50
N ASP A 25 25.77 -31.73 11.67
CA ASP A 25 25.71 -31.85 10.22
C ASP A 25 24.62 -32.81 9.75
N GLY A 26 23.79 -32.34 8.83
CA GLY A 26 22.87 -33.15 8.03
C GLY A 26 23.36 -33.13 6.58
N ALA A 27 23.81 -34.28 6.11
CA ALA A 27 24.36 -34.48 4.77
C ALA A 27 23.45 -33.99 3.64
N ILE A 28 24.08 -33.34 2.66
CA ILE A 28 23.49 -32.92 1.39
C ILE A 28 23.13 -34.16 0.57
N ALA A 29 21.84 -34.50 0.50
CA ALA A 29 21.31 -35.38 -0.52
C ALA A 29 20.96 -34.54 -1.76
N LYS A 30 21.75 -34.67 -2.82
CA LYS A 30 21.45 -34.08 -4.13
C LYS A 30 20.20 -34.76 -4.72
N PRO A 31 19.09 -34.06 -4.97
CA PRO A 31 17.98 -34.63 -5.72
C PRO A 31 18.38 -34.79 -7.19
N LYS A 32 18.17 -36.01 -7.69
CA LYS A 32 18.32 -36.45 -9.07
C LYS A 32 17.42 -35.62 -9.98
N ALA A 33 18.00 -34.99 -11.00
CA ALA A 33 17.28 -34.20 -11.99
C ALA A 33 16.17 -35.05 -12.67
N PRO A 34 14.96 -34.49 -12.86
CA PRO A 34 13.88 -35.14 -13.58
C PRO A 34 14.20 -35.17 -15.09
N SER A 35 14.12 -36.35 -15.69
CA SER A 35 14.07 -36.51 -17.13
C SER A 35 12.69 -36.08 -17.60
N VAL A 36 12.58 -34.84 -18.08
CA VAL A 36 11.39 -34.33 -18.74
C VAL A 36 11.58 -34.52 -20.24
N ALA A 37 10.69 -35.30 -20.83
CA ALA A 37 10.58 -35.46 -22.26
C ALA A 37 10.32 -34.10 -22.92
N THR A 38 11.20 -33.72 -23.85
CA THR A 38 11.09 -32.52 -24.67
C THR A 38 9.93 -32.67 -25.66
N THR A 39 8.74 -32.21 -25.30
CA THR A 39 7.79 -31.69 -26.30
C THR A 39 8.16 -30.25 -26.58
N GLY A 40 8.65 -29.99 -27.79
CA GLY A 40 9.11 -28.69 -28.24
C GLY A 40 7.98 -27.67 -28.30
N ALA A 41 7.85 -26.87 -27.25
CA ALA A 41 7.23 -25.57 -27.30
C ALA A 41 8.32 -24.56 -27.68
N SER A 42 8.10 -23.81 -28.75
CA SER A 42 9.02 -22.76 -29.17
C SER A 42 9.02 -21.62 -28.15
N ALA A 43 10.06 -20.78 -28.17
CA ALA A 43 10.08 -19.56 -27.37
C ALA A 43 8.85 -18.65 -27.63
N ALA A 44 8.23 -18.75 -28.80
CA ALA A 44 6.99 -18.04 -29.12
C ALA A 44 5.76 -18.63 -28.40
N ASP A 45 5.74 -19.94 -28.14
CA ASP A 45 4.65 -20.62 -27.42
C ASP A 45 4.73 -20.34 -25.92
N VAL A 46 5.96 -20.23 -25.37
CA VAL A 46 6.21 -19.81 -23.98
C VAL A 46 5.83 -18.34 -23.79
N GLN A 47 6.15 -17.48 -24.75
CA GLN A 47 5.75 -16.08 -24.72
C GLN A 47 4.23 -15.92 -24.83
N ALA A 48 3.56 -16.68 -25.72
CA ALA A 48 2.10 -16.65 -25.86
C ALA A 48 1.37 -17.16 -24.62
N ALA A 49 1.95 -18.10 -23.85
CA ALA A 49 1.40 -18.54 -22.57
C ALA A 49 1.55 -17.46 -21.48
N ALA A 50 2.72 -16.81 -21.40
CA ALA A 50 2.96 -15.68 -20.49
C ALA A 50 2.06 -14.46 -20.82
N ASP A 51 1.84 -14.20 -22.11
CA ASP A 51 0.97 -13.11 -22.58
C ASP A 51 -0.51 -13.39 -22.25
N ARG A 52 -0.94 -14.66 -22.26
CA ARG A 52 -2.29 -15.08 -21.85
C ARG A 52 -2.48 -15.03 -20.34
N GLU A 53 -1.45 -15.35 -19.56
CA GLU A 53 -1.43 -15.19 -18.11
C GLU A 53 -1.48 -13.70 -17.72
N ALA A 54 -0.71 -12.85 -18.41
CA ALA A 54 -0.77 -11.40 -18.29
C ALA A 54 -2.13 -10.82 -18.71
N ALA A 55 -2.75 -11.34 -19.78
CA ALA A 55 -4.08 -10.94 -20.22
C ALA A 55 -5.19 -11.37 -19.24
N ARG A 56 -5.01 -12.50 -18.54
CA ARG A 56 -5.95 -12.98 -17.52
C ARG A 56 -5.79 -12.25 -16.20
N ALA A 57 -4.57 -11.82 -15.85
CA ALA A 57 -4.32 -10.89 -14.74
C ALA A 57 -4.96 -9.51 -14.97
N LEU A 58 -5.04 -9.06 -16.23
CA LEU A 58 -5.69 -7.81 -16.62
C LEU A 58 -7.23 -7.81 -16.50
N ALA A 59 -7.87 -8.98 -16.33
CA ALA A 59 -9.32 -9.13 -16.40
C ALA A 59 -10.05 -8.97 -15.05
N GLY A 60 -9.33 -8.71 -13.95
CA GLY A 60 -9.88 -8.63 -12.59
C GLY A 60 -10.04 -7.23 -12.00
N ALA A 61 -9.46 -6.19 -12.61
CA ALA A 61 -9.48 -4.82 -12.09
C ALA A 61 -10.57 -3.98 -12.79
N THR A 62 -11.71 -3.78 -12.14
CA THR A 62 -12.73 -2.84 -12.63
C THR A 62 -12.29 -1.41 -12.36
N GLY A 63 -11.44 -0.87 -13.24
CA GLY A 63 -11.13 0.55 -13.36
C GLY A 63 -9.87 0.81 -14.22
N PRO A 64 -9.90 1.73 -15.20
CA PRO A 64 -8.68 2.15 -15.91
C PRO A 64 -7.85 3.05 -14.97
N GLY A 65 -6.78 2.50 -14.40
CA GLY A 65 -5.91 3.22 -13.46
C GLY A 65 -4.74 2.39 -12.93
N VAL A 66 -3.91 3.02 -12.11
CA VAL A 66 -2.94 2.34 -11.25
C VAL A 66 -3.58 2.18 -9.88
N THR A 67 -3.76 0.94 -9.46
CA THR A 67 -4.08 0.62 -8.07
C THR A 67 -2.77 0.43 -7.30
N THR A 68 -2.78 0.80 -6.03
CA THR A 68 -1.72 0.53 -5.05
C THR A 68 -2.42 0.15 -3.75
N GLU A 69 -1.68 0.01 -2.65
CA GLU A 69 -2.25 -0.45 -1.40
C GLU A 69 -3.51 0.35 -1.01
N GLY A 70 -3.35 1.62 -0.68
CA GLY A 70 -4.46 2.49 -0.31
C GLY A 70 -4.95 3.42 -1.42
N LEU A 71 -4.32 3.45 -2.59
CA LEU A 71 -4.59 4.48 -3.61
C LEU A 71 -5.08 3.88 -4.93
N HIS A 72 -6.03 4.58 -5.54
CA HIS A 72 -6.49 4.30 -6.89
C HIS A 72 -6.26 5.54 -7.74
N LEU A 73 -5.21 5.53 -8.57
CA LEU A 73 -4.87 6.64 -9.45
C LEU A 73 -5.53 6.46 -10.81
N SER A 74 -6.18 7.51 -11.31
CA SER A 74 -6.73 7.53 -12.67
C SER A 74 -5.69 7.16 -13.73
N GLU A 75 -6.14 6.53 -14.83
CA GLU A 75 -5.30 6.19 -15.98
C GLU A 75 -4.53 7.41 -16.52
N THR A 76 -5.15 8.59 -16.48
CA THR A 76 -4.51 9.84 -16.91
C THR A 76 -3.27 10.15 -16.09
N ILE A 77 -3.35 10.01 -14.76
CA ILE A 77 -2.20 10.21 -13.87
C ILE A 77 -1.17 9.10 -14.07
N ALA A 78 -1.61 7.84 -14.07
CA ALA A 78 -0.74 6.68 -14.27
C ALA A 78 0.15 6.84 -15.51
N LYS A 79 -0.47 7.20 -16.64
CA LYS A 79 0.21 7.39 -17.92
C LYS A 79 1.09 8.63 -17.93
N ALA A 80 0.61 9.77 -17.43
CA ALA A 80 1.39 11.01 -17.43
C ALA A 80 2.61 10.94 -16.52
N CYS A 81 2.51 10.19 -15.43
CA CYS A 81 3.55 10.04 -14.42
C CYS A 81 4.41 8.79 -14.60
N ASN A 82 4.13 7.96 -15.61
CA ASN A 82 4.78 6.68 -15.86
C ASN A 82 4.86 5.80 -14.59
N LEU A 83 3.75 5.72 -13.87
CA LEU A 83 3.67 4.94 -12.63
C LEU A 83 3.43 3.46 -12.94
N PRO A 84 4.05 2.53 -12.19
CA PRO A 84 3.85 1.11 -12.39
C PRO A 84 2.41 0.73 -12.08
N ARG A 85 1.84 -0.21 -12.84
CA ARG A 85 0.60 -0.87 -12.47
C ARG A 85 0.95 -2.02 -11.53
N THR A 86 0.38 -2.02 -10.34
CA THR A 86 0.60 -3.07 -9.35
C THR A 86 -0.74 -3.40 -8.73
N GLU A 87 -1.07 -4.68 -8.58
CA GLU A 87 -2.26 -5.02 -7.81
C GLU A 87 -1.96 -4.78 -6.31
N PRO A 88 -2.84 -4.08 -5.58
CA PRO A 88 -2.67 -3.87 -4.15
C PRO A 88 -2.49 -5.19 -3.40
N THR A 89 -1.45 -5.27 -2.57
CA THR A 89 -1.27 -6.36 -1.60
C THR A 89 -1.81 -6.02 -0.22
N ALA A 90 -2.08 -4.74 0.04
CA ALA A 90 -2.67 -4.22 1.27
C ALA A 90 -3.66 -3.09 0.93
N HIS A 91 -4.36 -2.58 1.94
CA HIS A 91 -5.27 -1.44 1.83
C HIS A 91 -5.22 -0.60 3.11
N PHE A 92 -5.95 0.52 3.17
CA PHE A 92 -6.18 1.13 4.48
C PHE A 92 -6.76 0.07 5.42
N ALA A 93 -6.23 -0.02 6.63
CA ALA A 93 -6.76 -0.96 7.62
C ALA A 93 -8.20 -0.58 8.00
N PHE A 94 -8.94 -1.56 8.53
CA PHE A 94 -10.24 -1.30 9.12
C PHE A 94 -10.12 -0.20 10.18
N ASP A 95 -11.08 0.73 10.16
CA ASP A 95 -11.15 1.87 11.07
C ASP A 95 -9.85 2.71 11.18
N SER A 96 -9.11 2.80 10.08
CA SER A 96 -7.82 3.49 10.06
C SER A 96 -7.71 4.51 8.94
N THR A 97 -6.99 5.58 9.27
CA THR A 97 -6.56 6.65 8.35
C THR A 97 -5.05 6.62 8.13
N ALA A 98 -4.35 5.62 8.67
CA ALA A 98 -2.91 5.48 8.49
C ALA A 98 -2.62 5.17 7.02
N LEU A 99 -1.82 6.02 6.39
CA LEU A 99 -1.37 5.83 5.01
C LEU A 99 -0.50 4.56 4.95
N PRO A 100 -0.84 3.58 4.10
CA PRO A 100 0.00 2.40 3.89
C PRO A 100 1.43 2.77 3.47
N GLU A 101 2.42 2.01 3.93
CA GLU A 101 3.83 2.32 3.66
C GLU A 101 4.18 2.20 2.17
N GLY A 102 3.58 1.22 1.47
CA GLY A 102 3.81 1.02 0.03
C GLY A 102 3.33 2.19 -0.84
N ASP A 103 2.39 3.00 -0.35
CA ASP A 103 1.86 4.16 -1.08
C ASP A 103 2.81 5.37 -1.06
N ARG A 104 3.77 5.40 -0.13
CA ARG A 104 4.67 6.54 0.06
C ARG A 104 5.54 6.80 -1.16
N GLU A 105 6.03 5.75 -1.80
CA GLU A 105 6.86 5.85 -3.01
C GLU A 105 6.05 6.36 -4.20
N ILE A 106 4.81 5.88 -4.34
CA ILE A 106 3.89 6.29 -5.41
C ILE A 106 3.50 7.76 -5.24
N LEU A 107 3.21 8.21 -4.01
CA LEU A 107 2.94 9.62 -3.74
C LEU A 107 4.17 10.51 -3.96
N ALA A 108 5.38 10.03 -3.66
CA ALA A 108 6.61 10.74 -3.98
C ALA A 108 6.81 10.89 -5.50
N ALA A 109 6.50 9.86 -6.28
CA ALA A 109 6.53 9.91 -7.74
C ALA A 109 5.44 10.84 -8.29
N LEU A 110 4.22 10.81 -7.73
CA LEU A 110 3.14 11.72 -8.07
C LEU A 110 3.51 13.19 -7.79
N ALA A 111 4.11 13.49 -6.63
CA ALA A 111 4.54 14.85 -6.28
C ALA A 111 5.55 15.41 -7.29
N LYS A 112 6.53 14.60 -7.71
CA LYS A 112 7.47 14.96 -8.79
C LYS A 112 6.73 15.18 -10.11
N CYS A 113 5.80 14.29 -10.43
CA CYS A 113 5.02 14.39 -11.65
C CYS A 113 4.18 15.68 -11.73
N LEU A 114 3.59 16.11 -10.61
CA LEU A 114 2.84 17.36 -10.51
C LEU A 114 3.71 18.60 -10.75
N SER A 115 5.02 18.49 -10.56
CA SER A 115 5.98 19.55 -10.87
C SER A 115 6.64 19.42 -12.24
N GLY A 116 6.29 18.38 -13.01
CA GLY A 116 6.83 18.10 -14.34
C GLY A 116 5.72 17.83 -15.35
N PRO A 117 5.46 16.56 -15.74
CA PRO A 117 4.43 16.22 -16.73
C PRO A 117 3.04 16.80 -16.47
N LEU A 118 2.65 16.95 -15.19
CA LEU A 118 1.36 17.50 -14.78
C LEU A 118 1.47 18.92 -14.21
N THR A 119 2.46 19.70 -14.65
CA THR A 119 2.62 21.10 -14.23
C THR A 119 1.35 21.92 -14.49
N GLY A 120 0.94 22.72 -13.50
CA GLY A 120 -0.27 23.55 -13.57
C GLY A 120 -1.60 22.81 -13.36
N LYS A 121 -1.59 21.47 -13.31
CA LYS A 121 -2.79 20.67 -13.00
C LYS A 121 -3.04 20.58 -11.50
N SER A 122 -4.29 20.40 -11.11
CA SER A 122 -4.64 20.08 -9.72
C SER A 122 -5.10 18.62 -9.63
N VAL A 123 -5.11 18.06 -8.43
CA VAL A 123 -5.65 16.72 -8.18
C VAL A 123 -6.78 16.77 -7.17
N LEU A 124 -7.76 15.90 -7.36
CA LEU A 124 -8.82 15.60 -6.41
C LEU A 124 -8.55 14.25 -5.77
N LEU A 125 -8.56 14.23 -4.45
CA LEU A 125 -8.48 13.05 -3.61
C LEU A 125 -9.88 12.73 -3.08
N THR A 126 -10.42 11.57 -3.40
CA THR A 126 -11.73 11.12 -2.93
C THR A 126 -11.56 9.94 -2.01
N GLY A 127 -11.75 10.16 -0.70
CA GLY A 127 -11.63 9.09 0.28
C GLY A 127 -12.87 8.21 0.34
N ARG A 128 -12.63 6.90 0.49
CA ARG A 128 -13.62 5.83 0.47
C ARG A 128 -13.59 5.02 1.76
N ALA A 129 -14.72 4.45 2.12
CA ALA A 129 -14.88 3.52 3.24
C ALA A 129 -15.63 2.26 2.78
N ASP A 130 -15.49 1.18 3.56
CA ASP A 130 -16.32 -0.01 3.36
C ASP A 130 -17.73 0.20 3.94
N ALA A 131 -18.66 -0.70 3.62
CA ALA A 131 -20.08 -0.54 3.93
C ALA A 131 -20.43 -0.67 5.43
N ARG A 132 -19.47 -0.94 6.31
CA ARG A 132 -19.75 -1.15 7.74
C ARG A 132 -19.89 0.19 8.46
N GLY A 133 -20.93 0.34 9.27
CA GLY A 133 -21.17 1.53 10.10
C GLY A 133 -22.16 2.51 9.50
N GLU A 134 -22.37 3.62 10.21
CA GLU A 134 -23.28 4.69 9.79
C GLU A 134 -22.69 5.53 8.64
N SER A 135 -23.56 6.08 7.79
CA SER A 135 -23.13 6.81 6.60
C SER A 135 -22.31 8.05 6.91
N GLU A 136 -22.72 8.81 7.93
CA GLU A 136 -22.02 10.00 8.38
C GLU A 136 -20.64 9.67 8.95
N TYR A 137 -20.50 8.52 9.61
CA TYR A 137 -19.22 8.05 10.13
C TYR A 137 -18.26 7.75 8.99
N ASN A 138 -18.72 6.97 8.02
CA ASN A 138 -17.93 6.59 6.85
C ASN A 138 -17.57 7.79 5.97
N MET A 139 -18.47 8.78 5.87
CA MET A 139 -18.17 10.06 5.24
C MET A 139 -16.97 10.74 5.91
N GLY A 140 -16.98 10.85 7.25
CA GLY A 140 -15.87 11.43 8.01
C GLY A 140 -14.57 10.62 7.95
N LEU A 141 -14.67 9.29 7.94
CA LEU A 141 -13.53 8.40 7.80
C LEU A 141 -12.87 8.54 6.42
N GLY A 142 -13.67 8.58 5.35
CA GLY A 142 -13.18 8.86 4.01
C GLY A 142 -12.51 10.23 3.91
N GLU A 143 -13.11 11.27 4.50
CA GLU A 143 -12.52 12.62 4.52
C GLU A 143 -11.17 12.63 5.24
N SER A 144 -11.06 11.89 6.33
CA SER A 144 -9.81 11.77 7.08
C SER A 144 -8.72 11.05 6.28
N ARG A 145 -9.06 10.00 5.51
CA ARG A 145 -8.12 9.30 4.61
C ARG A 145 -7.62 10.21 3.49
N SER A 146 -8.51 10.91 2.79
CA SER A 146 -8.10 11.82 1.71
C SER A 146 -7.27 12.99 2.25
N ASN A 147 -7.56 13.48 3.45
CA ASN A 147 -6.73 14.48 4.13
C ASN A 147 -5.36 13.94 4.55
N ALA A 148 -5.23 12.67 4.95
CA ALA A 148 -3.94 12.06 5.24
C ALA A 148 -3.04 12.02 3.99
N VAL A 149 -3.60 11.61 2.84
CA VAL A 149 -2.91 11.64 1.54
C VAL A 149 -2.55 13.08 1.14
N LYS A 150 -3.48 14.03 1.30
CA LYS A 150 -3.24 15.45 1.01
C LYS A 150 -2.04 15.98 1.81
N ARG A 151 -2.04 15.78 3.14
CA ARG A 151 -0.95 16.23 4.02
C ARG A 151 0.39 15.69 3.54
N TYR A 152 0.44 14.40 3.22
CA TYR A 152 1.67 13.78 2.72
C TYR A 152 2.16 14.39 1.40
N LEU A 153 1.27 14.67 0.44
CA LEU A 153 1.64 15.35 -0.81
C LEU A 153 2.13 16.78 -0.57
N VAL A 154 1.52 17.50 0.38
CA VAL A 154 1.95 18.84 0.76
C VAL A 154 3.33 18.81 1.43
N ASP A 155 3.58 17.83 2.31
CA ASP A 155 4.89 17.62 2.94
C ASP A 155 5.98 17.30 1.91
N LEU A 156 5.61 16.66 0.80
CA LEU A 156 6.48 16.42 -0.36
C LEU A 156 6.68 17.66 -1.25
N GLY A 157 6.06 18.80 -0.92
CA GLY A 157 6.24 20.08 -1.61
C GLY A 157 5.19 20.41 -2.67
N VAL A 158 4.11 19.63 -2.78
CA VAL A 158 2.98 20.02 -3.64
C VAL A 158 2.23 21.19 -3.00
N ALA A 159 2.02 22.27 -3.75
CA ALA A 159 1.28 23.43 -3.23
C ALA A 159 -0.13 23.03 -2.77
N ASP A 160 -0.54 23.44 -1.56
CA ASP A 160 -1.83 23.05 -0.95
C ASP A 160 -3.04 23.31 -1.87
N GLY A 161 -3.06 24.44 -2.56
CA GLY A 161 -4.12 24.81 -3.50
C GLY A 161 -4.24 23.92 -4.74
N ARG A 162 -3.23 23.08 -5.02
CA ARG A 162 -3.25 22.09 -6.12
C ARG A 162 -3.79 20.72 -5.68
N VAL A 163 -4.08 20.53 -4.40
CA VAL A 163 -4.59 19.27 -3.85
C VAL A 163 -5.91 19.52 -3.15
N ARG A 164 -6.99 18.99 -3.71
CA ARG A 164 -8.33 19.02 -3.11
C ARG A 164 -8.63 17.67 -2.48
N ALA A 165 -9.15 17.68 -1.26
CA ALA A 165 -9.61 16.47 -0.57
C ALA A 165 -11.14 16.51 -0.47
N SER A 166 -11.76 15.35 -0.67
CA SER A 166 -13.19 15.12 -0.54
C SER A 166 -13.43 13.70 -0.03
N SER A 167 -14.67 13.38 0.27
CA SER A 167 -15.09 12.05 0.69
C SER A 167 -16.34 11.63 -0.05
N ARG A 168 -16.45 10.33 -0.27
CA ARG A 168 -17.68 9.69 -0.69
C ARG A 168 -18.14 8.59 0.28
N GLY A 169 -17.47 8.46 1.43
CA GLY A 169 -17.76 7.43 2.41
C GLY A 169 -17.94 6.06 1.77
N GLU A 170 -19.03 5.38 2.11
CA GLU A 170 -19.42 4.06 1.63
C GLU A 170 -20.33 4.09 0.39
N MET A 171 -20.58 5.25 -0.23
CA MET A 171 -21.55 5.36 -1.34
C MET A 171 -21.24 4.49 -2.56
N ASP A 172 -19.98 4.10 -2.76
CA ASP A 172 -19.55 3.20 -3.84
C ASP A 172 -19.01 1.86 -3.30
N ALA A 173 -19.29 1.52 -2.03
CA ALA A 173 -18.85 0.27 -1.44
C ALA A 173 -19.66 -0.91 -2.01
N VAL A 174 -18.96 -1.97 -2.37
CA VAL A 174 -19.56 -3.19 -2.97
C VAL A 174 -19.09 -4.46 -2.27
N GLY A 175 -18.11 -4.36 -1.38
CA GLY A 175 -17.58 -5.48 -0.63
C GLY A 175 -18.58 -6.08 0.34
N THR A 176 -18.63 -7.41 0.38
CA THR A 176 -19.53 -8.19 1.25
C THR A 176 -18.79 -9.14 2.18
N ASP A 177 -17.50 -9.33 1.96
CA ASP A 177 -16.56 -10.05 2.81
C ASP A 177 -15.32 -9.18 3.08
N GLU A 178 -14.45 -9.56 4.01
CA GLU A 178 -13.31 -8.72 4.40
C GLU A 178 -12.35 -8.46 3.22
N GLU A 179 -12.16 -9.43 2.32
CA GLU A 179 -11.28 -9.26 1.16
C GLU A 179 -11.80 -8.18 0.21
N SER A 180 -13.10 -8.23 -0.11
CA SER A 180 -13.74 -7.24 -0.99
C SER A 180 -13.95 -5.89 -0.30
N MET A 181 -14.25 -5.87 1.01
CA MET A 181 -14.33 -4.64 1.80
C MET A 181 -12.97 -3.94 1.90
N ALA A 182 -11.86 -4.67 1.92
CA ALA A 182 -10.54 -4.06 1.93
C ALA A 182 -10.31 -3.17 0.69
N LYS A 183 -10.80 -3.60 -0.48
CA LYS A 183 -10.73 -2.84 -1.74
C LYS A 183 -11.54 -1.55 -1.70
N ASP A 184 -12.56 -1.47 -0.85
CA ASP A 184 -13.36 -0.26 -0.64
C ASP A 184 -12.66 0.77 0.25
N ARG A 185 -11.68 0.36 1.05
CA ARG A 185 -10.91 1.24 1.94
C ARG A 185 -9.71 1.86 1.22
N ARG A 186 -9.97 2.92 0.46
CA ARG A 186 -8.98 3.56 -0.43
C ARG A 186 -9.17 5.07 -0.59
N VAL A 187 -8.26 5.69 -1.33
CA VAL A 187 -8.38 7.06 -1.84
C VAL A 187 -8.23 7.04 -3.35
N ASP A 188 -9.26 7.50 -4.06
CA ASP A 188 -9.21 7.69 -5.51
C ASP A 188 -8.52 9.03 -5.82
N ILE A 189 -7.64 9.08 -6.83
CA ILE A 189 -6.86 10.25 -7.23
C ILE A 189 -7.08 10.55 -8.71
N ASP A 190 -7.67 11.71 -8.96
CA ASP A 190 -8.01 12.19 -10.30
C ASP A 190 -7.37 13.54 -10.59
N VAL A 191 -6.99 13.78 -11.84
CA VAL A 191 -6.56 15.10 -12.29
C VAL A 191 -7.78 16.00 -12.53
N GLN A 192 -7.66 17.29 -12.23
CA GLN A 192 -8.67 18.33 -12.47
C GLN A 192 -8.25 19.26 -13.62
#